data_AF-W8RUA0-F1
#
_entry.id   AF-W8RUA0-F1
#
_cell.length_a   1.000
_cell.length_b   1.000
_cell.length_c   1.000
_cell.angle_alpha   90.00
_cell.angle_beta   90.00
_cell.angle_gamma   90.00
#
_symmetry.space_group_name_H-M   'P 1'
#
loop_
_entity.id
_entity.type
_entity.pdbx_description
1 polymer ?
#
loop_
_entity_poly.entity_id
_entity_poly.type
_entity_poly.pdbx_seq_one_letter_code
_entity_poly.pdbx_strand_id
1 'polypeptide(L)'
;MGDSAEFEKLSALEGRLAAALDRVAEGVGRLRADAAGRDGATDALQARAEAAEADRAEAEAQAAEMTERVAALEARLSEAQEALNTAEAARDAPPDDRSDEDLAKAMAEAETARTEAERLSADLAALTQERDDLAARLDQAERAVTEADAARKDAAESLAAELSAATDATQTARAEAERLSGELAEATAAREALQAQIAALQDDAAPASAPPAETAAPDLAATIAKQEKVIETLQRRAKRLKNQRNAAWEDRDAAQDAADEAMQAGGGDPDGRIMSMRGEMRALQALCEQVSDEVGEVLASEEVDAEGINQALLGQIEMLKAARAADAAELARILADIEAGAPAPAPQTEES
;
A
#
# COMPACT_ATOMS: atom_id res chain seq x y z
N MET A 1 -45.29 46.95 1.78
CA MET A 1 -45.66 45.53 1.53
C MET A 1 -44.50 44.69 0.96
N GLY A 2 -43.27 45.22 0.76
CA GLY A 2 -42.12 44.42 0.29
C GLY A 2 -41.45 43.56 1.37
N ASP A 3 -41.45 44.01 2.63
CA ASP A 3 -40.63 43.47 3.72
C ASP A 3 -41.02 42.07 4.24
N SER A 4 -42.23 41.61 3.93
CA SER A 4 -42.66 40.23 4.27
C SER A 4 -42.07 39.22 3.27
N ALA A 5 -41.98 39.60 2.00
CA ALA A 5 -41.47 38.73 0.94
C ALA A 5 -39.94 38.54 1.03
N GLU A 6 -39.21 39.54 1.53
CA GLU A 6 -37.76 39.43 1.78
C GLU A 6 -37.44 38.57 2.99
N PHE A 7 -38.26 38.62 4.06
CA PHE A 7 -38.08 37.77 5.24
C PHE A 7 -38.34 36.29 4.94
N GLU A 8 -39.37 35.98 4.15
CA GLU A 8 -39.61 34.61 3.70
C GLU A 8 -38.47 34.08 2.83
N LYS A 9 -37.88 34.92 1.96
CA LYS A 9 -36.69 34.54 1.16
C LYS A 9 -35.48 34.26 2.04
N LEU A 10 -35.24 35.05 3.08
CA LEU A 10 -34.12 34.89 4.01
C LEU A 10 -34.25 33.60 4.84
N SER A 11 -35.41 33.35 5.45
CA SER A 11 -35.65 32.09 6.18
C SER A 11 -35.63 30.87 5.26
N ALA A 12 -36.11 30.98 4.02
CA ALA A 12 -35.99 29.91 3.04
C ALA A 12 -34.52 29.63 2.66
N LEU A 13 -33.68 30.67 2.57
CA LEU A 13 -32.24 30.54 2.34
C LEU A 13 -31.53 29.89 3.53
N GLU A 14 -31.86 30.27 4.76
CA GLU A 14 -31.29 29.66 5.97
C GLU A 14 -31.65 28.18 6.10
N GLY A 15 -32.91 27.81 5.83
CA GLY A 15 -33.35 26.42 5.83
C GLY A 15 -32.63 25.59 4.76
N ARG A 16 -32.44 26.15 3.56
CA ARG A 16 -31.66 25.49 2.49
C ARG A 16 -30.19 25.33 2.85
N LEU A 17 -29.59 26.33 3.51
CA LEU A 17 -28.19 26.29 3.88
C LEU A 17 -27.93 25.29 5.01
N ALA A 18 -28.78 25.25 6.04
CA ALA A 18 -28.70 24.24 7.09
C ALA A 18 -28.82 22.82 6.50
N ALA A 19 -29.83 22.61 5.65
CA ALA A 19 -30.02 21.33 4.95
C ALA A 19 -28.91 21.00 3.95
N ALA A 20 -28.13 21.97 3.48
CA ALA A 20 -26.94 21.76 2.66
C ALA A 20 -25.74 21.35 3.53
N LEU A 21 -25.53 22.02 4.66
CA LEU A 21 -24.47 21.70 5.61
C LEU A 21 -24.64 20.32 6.24
N ASP A 22 -25.86 19.93 6.62
CA ASP A 22 -26.14 18.59 7.15
C ASP A 22 -25.86 17.51 6.09
N ARG A 23 -26.19 17.78 4.82
CA ARG A 23 -25.86 16.89 3.70
C ARG A 23 -24.37 16.76 3.46
N VAL A 24 -23.61 17.86 3.59
CA VAL A 24 -22.15 17.85 3.49
C VAL A 24 -21.54 17.06 4.65
N ALA A 25 -22.02 17.25 5.88
CA ALA A 25 -21.55 16.51 7.05
C ALA A 25 -21.81 15.00 6.92
N GLU A 26 -23.01 14.60 6.49
CA GLU A 26 -23.30 13.20 6.18
C GLU A 26 -22.45 12.67 5.03
N GLY A 27 -22.24 13.45 3.97
CA GLY A 27 -21.39 13.08 2.84
C GLY A 27 -19.94 12.82 3.25
N VAL A 28 -19.37 13.70 4.09
CA VAL A 28 -18.01 13.54 4.64
C VAL A 28 -17.92 12.32 5.57
N GLY A 29 -18.95 12.08 6.40
CA GLY A 29 -19.00 10.89 7.26
C GLY A 29 -18.99 9.58 6.47
N ARG A 30 -19.78 9.51 5.38
CA ARG A 30 -19.82 8.33 4.49
C ARG A 30 -18.51 8.15 3.74
N LEU A 31 -17.93 9.23 3.19
CA LEU A 31 -16.63 9.17 2.51
C LEU A 31 -15.52 8.67 3.44
N ARG A 32 -15.55 9.07 4.73
CA ARG A 32 -14.56 8.64 5.72
C ARG A 32 -14.71 7.17 6.10
N ALA A 33 -15.94 6.68 6.24
CA ALA A 33 -16.21 5.26 6.49
C ALA A 33 -15.85 4.37 5.31
N ASP A 34 -16.17 4.81 4.08
CA ASP A 34 -15.81 4.09 2.85
C ASP A 34 -14.29 4.08 2.62
N ALA A 35 -13.57 5.15 2.97
CA ALA A 35 -12.12 5.20 2.89
C ALA A 35 -11.47 4.18 3.83
N ALA A 36 -11.88 4.16 5.11
CA ALA A 36 -11.36 3.19 6.08
C ALA A 36 -11.66 1.72 5.70
N GLY A 37 -12.83 1.45 5.11
CA GLY A 37 -13.16 0.12 4.59
C GLY A 37 -12.33 -0.27 3.36
N ARG A 38 -11.88 0.72 2.56
CA ARG A 38 -11.03 0.51 1.38
C ARG A 38 -9.57 0.31 1.73
N ASP A 39 -9.05 1.04 2.70
CA ASP A 39 -7.67 0.85 3.18
C ASP A 39 -7.48 -0.60 3.66
N GLY A 40 -8.45 -1.15 4.41
CA GLY A 40 -8.43 -2.56 4.79
C GLY A 40 -8.56 -3.54 3.60
N ALA A 41 -9.22 -3.15 2.50
CA ALA A 41 -9.33 -3.97 1.31
C ALA A 41 -8.04 -3.94 0.46
N THR A 42 -7.37 -2.79 0.37
CA THR A 42 -6.07 -2.65 -0.30
C THR A 42 -5.00 -3.40 0.48
N ASP A 43 -4.98 -3.31 1.80
CA ASP A 43 -4.06 -4.07 2.66
C ASP A 43 -4.26 -5.58 2.50
N ALA A 44 -5.51 -6.03 2.40
CA ALA A 44 -5.82 -7.45 2.17
C ALA A 44 -5.37 -7.93 0.78
N LEU A 45 -5.50 -7.09 -0.26
CA LEU A 45 -4.99 -7.39 -1.60
C LEU A 45 -3.46 -7.36 -1.65
N GLN A 46 -2.84 -6.45 -0.90
CA GLN A 46 -1.40 -6.36 -0.73
C GLN A 46 -0.87 -7.66 -0.11
N ALA A 47 -1.38 -8.02 1.06
CA ALA A 47 -0.99 -9.24 1.77
C ALA A 47 -1.22 -10.51 0.94
N ARG A 48 -2.30 -10.56 0.14
CA ARG A 48 -2.60 -11.71 -0.71
C ARG A 48 -1.59 -11.88 -1.85
N ALA A 49 -1.10 -10.80 -2.45
CA ALA A 49 -0.09 -10.94 -3.50
C ALA A 49 1.30 -11.22 -2.92
N GLU A 50 1.67 -10.65 -1.77
CA GLU A 50 2.91 -11.02 -1.08
C GLU A 50 2.92 -12.50 -0.70
N ALA A 51 1.79 -13.02 -0.19
CA ALA A 51 1.65 -14.44 0.07
C ALA A 51 1.76 -15.29 -1.21
N ALA A 52 1.14 -14.86 -2.32
CA ALA A 52 1.23 -15.57 -3.59
C ALA A 52 2.66 -15.58 -4.17
N GLU A 53 3.41 -14.49 -4.01
CA GLU A 53 4.82 -14.41 -4.41
C GLU A 53 5.71 -15.29 -3.53
N ALA A 54 5.47 -15.32 -2.23
CA ALA A 54 6.18 -16.22 -1.30
C ALA A 54 5.91 -17.69 -1.64
N ASP A 55 4.65 -18.06 -1.86
CA ASP A 55 4.25 -19.42 -2.26
C ASP A 55 4.91 -19.83 -3.59
N ARG A 56 4.99 -18.90 -4.55
CA ARG A 56 5.67 -19.12 -5.82
C ARG A 56 7.17 -19.35 -5.62
N ALA A 57 7.84 -18.51 -4.84
CA ALA A 57 9.27 -18.64 -4.58
C ALA A 57 9.62 -19.95 -3.88
N GLU A 58 8.78 -20.38 -2.92
CA GLU A 58 8.93 -21.68 -2.26
C GLU A 58 8.74 -22.85 -3.24
N ALA A 59 7.71 -22.78 -4.09
CA ALA A 59 7.47 -23.81 -5.11
C ALA A 59 8.61 -23.89 -6.14
N GLU A 60 9.17 -22.75 -6.56
CA GLU A 60 10.34 -22.67 -7.45
C GLU A 60 11.56 -23.32 -6.81
N ALA A 61 11.83 -23.05 -5.53
CA ALA A 61 12.94 -23.65 -4.80
C ALA A 61 12.79 -25.18 -4.67
N GLN A 62 11.60 -25.65 -4.31
CA GLN A 62 11.30 -27.09 -4.22
C GLN A 62 11.42 -27.79 -5.57
N ALA A 63 10.96 -27.16 -6.66
CA ALA A 63 11.08 -27.71 -8.01
C ALA A 63 12.54 -27.82 -8.46
N ALA A 64 13.38 -26.83 -8.14
CA ALA A 64 14.81 -26.87 -8.42
C ALA A 64 15.51 -28.01 -7.67
N GLU A 65 15.24 -28.15 -6.37
CA GLU A 65 15.80 -29.22 -5.54
C GLU A 65 15.38 -30.61 -6.05
N MET A 66 14.11 -30.80 -6.40
CA MET A 66 13.63 -32.08 -6.94
C MET A 66 14.25 -32.41 -8.28
N THR A 67 14.50 -31.41 -9.13
CA THR A 67 15.19 -31.62 -10.41
C THR A 67 16.61 -32.14 -10.20
N GLU A 68 17.34 -31.59 -9.22
CA GLU A 68 18.69 -32.05 -8.88
C GLU A 68 18.68 -33.49 -8.33
N ARG A 69 17.72 -33.80 -7.44
CA ARG A 69 17.56 -35.16 -6.87
C ARG A 69 17.24 -36.20 -7.94
N VAL A 70 16.38 -35.87 -8.90
CA VAL A 70 16.06 -36.76 -10.03
C VAL A 70 17.32 -37.00 -10.87
N ALA A 71 18.07 -35.96 -11.23
CA ALA A 71 19.32 -36.10 -11.98
C ALA A 71 20.36 -36.98 -11.26
N ALA A 72 20.50 -36.81 -9.94
CA ALA A 72 21.41 -37.62 -9.13
C ALA A 72 21.00 -39.09 -9.08
N LEU A 73 19.70 -39.39 -9.00
CA LEU A 73 19.19 -40.75 -9.01
C LEU A 73 19.27 -41.40 -10.40
N GLU A 74 19.07 -40.65 -11.48
CA GLU A 74 19.27 -41.13 -12.85
C GLU A 74 20.72 -41.56 -13.08
N ALA A 75 21.69 -40.78 -12.59
CA ALA A 75 23.10 -41.13 -12.63
C ALA A 75 23.39 -42.43 -11.85
N ARG A 76 22.85 -42.57 -10.63
CA ARG A 76 23.01 -43.80 -9.82
C ARG A 76 22.34 -45.01 -10.46
N LEU A 77 21.18 -44.84 -11.09
CA LEU A 77 20.52 -45.91 -11.82
C LEU A 77 21.36 -46.36 -13.01
N SER A 78 21.96 -45.42 -13.75
CA SER A 78 22.89 -45.74 -14.85
C SER A 78 24.10 -46.53 -14.35
N GLU A 79 24.71 -46.11 -13.24
CA GLU A 79 25.84 -46.83 -12.62
C GLU A 79 25.46 -48.24 -12.17
N ALA A 80 24.30 -48.41 -11.53
CA ALA A 80 23.78 -49.72 -11.12
C ALA A 80 23.47 -50.63 -12.32
N GLN A 81 22.99 -50.07 -13.43
CA GLN A 81 22.76 -50.81 -14.67
C GLN A 81 24.07 -51.24 -15.34
N GLU A 82 25.10 -50.41 -15.33
CA GLU A 82 26.43 -50.78 -15.82
C GLU A 82 27.08 -51.89 -14.98
N ALA A 83 26.93 -51.83 -13.65
CA ALA A 83 27.37 -52.87 -12.74
C ALA A 83 26.64 -54.20 -12.99
N LEU A 84 25.32 -54.15 -13.19
CA LEU A 84 24.51 -55.32 -13.54
C LEU A 84 24.97 -55.95 -14.87
N ASN A 85 25.13 -55.15 -15.92
CA ASN A 85 25.60 -55.62 -17.22
C ASN A 85 26.99 -56.27 -17.12
N THR A 86 27.88 -55.71 -16.30
CA THR A 86 29.22 -56.25 -16.05
C THR A 86 29.16 -57.60 -15.32
N ALA A 87 28.32 -57.72 -14.28
CA ALA A 87 28.11 -58.96 -13.54
C ALA A 87 27.45 -60.05 -14.40
N GLU A 88 26.49 -59.69 -15.26
CA GLU A 88 25.88 -60.61 -16.22
C GLU A 88 26.87 -61.08 -17.29
N ALA A 89 27.72 -60.20 -17.81
CA ALA A 89 28.79 -60.58 -18.73
C ALA A 89 29.79 -61.55 -18.08
N ALA A 90 30.16 -61.33 -16.82
CA ALA A 90 31.01 -62.25 -16.05
C ALA A 90 30.33 -63.62 -15.82
N ARG A 91 29.01 -63.63 -15.60
CA ARG A 91 28.17 -64.84 -15.50
C ARG A 91 28.03 -65.59 -16.83
N ASP A 92 28.13 -64.93 -17.97
CA ASP A 92 27.92 -65.55 -19.29
C ASP A 92 29.23 -65.91 -20.03
N ALA A 93 30.39 -65.63 -19.45
CA ALA A 93 31.73 -65.99 -19.98
C ALA A 93 31.89 -67.50 -20.29
N PRO A 94 32.88 -67.97 -21.07
CA PRO A 94 33.07 -69.41 -21.29
C PRO A 94 33.55 -70.13 -19.99
N PRO A 95 33.14 -71.39 -19.74
CA PRO A 95 33.45 -72.10 -18.48
C PRO A 95 34.94 -72.48 -18.30
N ASP A 96 35.73 -72.48 -19.37
CA ASP A 96 37.16 -72.79 -19.29
C ASP A 96 37.98 -71.68 -18.58
N ASP A 97 37.42 -70.48 -18.43
CA ASP A 97 38.12 -69.30 -17.91
C ASP A 97 37.74 -68.93 -16.46
N ARG A 98 36.92 -69.75 -15.76
CA ARG A 98 36.29 -69.32 -14.50
C ARG A 98 36.03 -70.46 -13.52
N SER A 99 36.23 -70.16 -12.24
CA SER A 99 35.97 -71.10 -11.16
C SER A 99 34.50 -71.09 -10.72
N ASP A 100 34.04 -72.16 -10.08
CA ASP A 100 32.70 -72.22 -9.48
C ASP A 100 32.48 -71.11 -8.43
N GLU A 101 33.56 -70.67 -7.77
CA GLU A 101 33.55 -69.57 -6.80
C GLU A 101 33.33 -68.21 -7.50
N ASP A 102 33.98 -67.98 -8.64
CA ASP A 102 33.79 -66.78 -9.46
C ASP A 102 32.37 -66.70 -10.03
N LEU A 103 31.80 -67.85 -10.43
CA LEU A 103 30.41 -67.93 -10.89
C LEU A 103 29.42 -67.58 -9.77
N ALA A 104 29.60 -68.18 -8.58
CA ALA A 104 28.74 -67.90 -7.43
C ALA A 104 28.80 -66.43 -7.01
N LYS A 105 30.00 -65.83 -7.06
CA LYS A 105 30.20 -64.41 -6.79
C LYS A 105 29.52 -63.52 -7.84
N ALA A 106 29.69 -63.81 -9.12
CA ALA A 106 29.04 -63.06 -10.20
C ALA A 106 27.51 -63.11 -10.13
N MET A 107 26.94 -64.27 -9.74
CA MET A 107 25.49 -64.39 -9.54
C MET A 107 25.00 -63.54 -8.35
N ALA A 108 25.72 -63.54 -7.22
CA ALA A 108 25.36 -62.73 -6.06
C ALA A 108 25.49 -61.22 -6.33
N GLU A 109 26.53 -60.81 -7.06
CA GLU A 109 26.72 -59.43 -7.50
C GLU A 109 25.63 -58.98 -8.49
N ALA A 110 25.25 -59.83 -9.45
CA ALA A 110 24.16 -59.55 -10.37
C ALA A 110 22.79 -59.44 -9.67
N GLU A 111 22.51 -60.31 -8.71
CA GLU A 111 21.26 -60.23 -7.93
C GLU A 111 21.22 -58.95 -7.09
N THR A 112 22.34 -58.58 -6.45
CA THR A 112 22.44 -57.34 -5.68
C THR A 112 22.24 -56.11 -6.58
N ALA A 113 22.97 -56.01 -7.69
CA ALA A 113 22.85 -54.91 -8.66
C ALA A 113 21.44 -54.81 -9.26
N ARG A 114 20.79 -55.94 -9.52
CA ARG A 114 19.40 -55.97 -10.00
C ARG A 114 18.43 -55.41 -8.97
N THR A 115 18.53 -55.84 -7.72
CA THR A 115 17.64 -55.33 -6.64
C THR A 115 17.85 -53.84 -6.41
N GLU A 116 19.09 -53.35 -6.54
CA GLU A 116 19.40 -51.93 -6.43
C GLU A 116 18.84 -51.13 -7.60
N ALA A 117 19.00 -51.60 -8.84
CA ALA A 117 18.42 -50.96 -10.02
C ALA A 117 16.89 -50.93 -9.98
N GLU A 118 16.23 -52.01 -9.52
CA GLU A 118 14.78 -52.05 -9.33
C GLU A 118 14.31 -51.04 -8.27
N ARG A 119 15.05 -50.91 -7.16
CA ARG A 119 14.77 -49.90 -6.12
C ARG A 119 14.95 -48.47 -6.62
N LEU A 120 16.08 -48.17 -7.27
CA LEU A 120 16.37 -46.84 -7.80
C LEU A 120 15.37 -46.43 -8.89
N SER A 121 14.92 -47.37 -9.72
CA SER A 121 13.88 -47.15 -10.71
C SER A 121 12.53 -46.78 -10.07
N ALA A 122 12.15 -47.45 -8.99
CA ALA A 122 10.94 -47.12 -8.23
C ALA A 122 11.03 -45.75 -7.55
N ASP A 123 12.17 -45.43 -6.94
CA ASP A 123 12.44 -44.13 -6.30
C ASP A 123 12.40 -42.98 -7.34
N LEU A 124 12.97 -43.20 -8.53
CA LEU A 124 12.91 -42.25 -9.66
C LEU A 124 11.49 -42.01 -10.16
N ALA A 125 10.68 -43.06 -10.29
CA ALA A 125 9.29 -42.92 -10.70
C ALA A 125 8.48 -42.08 -9.69
N ALA A 126 8.69 -42.31 -8.39
CA ALA A 126 8.04 -41.54 -7.34
C ALA A 126 8.47 -40.06 -7.36
N LEU A 127 9.76 -39.77 -7.45
CA LEU A 127 10.26 -38.39 -7.49
C LEU A 127 9.89 -37.66 -8.78
N THR A 128 9.81 -38.38 -9.90
CA THR A 128 9.30 -37.81 -11.16
C THR A 128 7.84 -37.38 -11.01
N GLN A 129 7.02 -38.19 -10.34
CA GLN A 129 5.63 -37.83 -10.04
C GLN A 129 5.56 -36.62 -9.10
N GLU A 130 6.37 -36.58 -8.03
CA GLU A 130 6.42 -35.41 -7.13
C GLU A 130 6.87 -34.13 -7.85
N ARG A 131 7.81 -34.23 -8.79
CA ARG A 131 8.23 -33.11 -9.64
C ARG A 131 7.08 -32.62 -10.51
N ASP A 132 6.33 -33.52 -11.13
CA ASP A 132 5.19 -33.15 -11.98
C ASP A 132 4.06 -32.48 -11.16
N ASP A 133 3.82 -32.96 -9.93
CA ASP A 133 2.89 -32.34 -8.99
C ASP A 133 3.36 -30.94 -8.53
N LEU A 134 4.66 -30.76 -8.27
CA LEU A 134 5.24 -29.46 -7.95
C LEU A 134 5.17 -28.49 -9.14
N ALA A 135 5.42 -28.96 -10.36
CA ALA A 135 5.27 -28.14 -11.55
C ALA A 135 3.82 -27.64 -11.72
N ALA A 136 2.83 -28.51 -11.46
CA ALA A 136 1.42 -28.10 -11.48
C ALA A 136 1.08 -27.06 -10.38
N ARG A 137 1.68 -27.19 -9.19
CA ARG A 137 1.54 -26.22 -8.10
C ARG A 137 2.19 -24.87 -8.45
N LEU A 138 3.35 -24.90 -9.09
CA LEU A 138 4.05 -23.70 -9.56
C LEU A 138 3.22 -22.95 -10.61
N ASP A 139 2.69 -23.65 -11.61
CA ASP A 139 1.75 -23.09 -12.58
C ASP A 139 0.52 -22.44 -11.89
N GLN A 140 0.03 -23.06 -10.82
CA GLN A 140 -1.09 -22.52 -10.06
C GLN A 140 -0.69 -21.26 -9.27
N ALA A 141 0.48 -21.25 -8.64
CA ALA A 141 1.00 -20.10 -7.91
C ALA A 141 1.25 -18.91 -8.85
N GLU A 142 1.82 -19.15 -10.04
CA GLU A 142 2.02 -18.12 -11.05
C GLU A 142 0.69 -17.49 -11.51
N ARG A 143 -0.34 -18.31 -11.75
CA ARG A 143 -1.68 -17.80 -12.06
C ARG A 143 -2.23 -16.94 -10.92
N ALA A 144 -2.09 -17.37 -9.67
CA ALA A 144 -2.55 -16.62 -8.51
C ALA A 144 -1.86 -15.26 -8.38
N VAL A 145 -0.55 -15.17 -8.65
CA VAL A 145 0.19 -13.89 -8.70
C VAL A 145 -0.39 -12.99 -9.80
N THR A 146 -0.57 -13.50 -11.01
CA THR A 146 -1.12 -12.69 -12.11
C THR A 146 -2.54 -12.18 -11.84
N GLU A 147 -3.38 -12.98 -11.18
CA GLU A 147 -4.72 -12.58 -10.76
C GLU A 147 -4.68 -11.52 -9.65
N ALA A 148 -3.76 -11.64 -8.70
CA ALA A 148 -3.58 -10.65 -7.63
C ALA A 148 -3.08 -9.31 -8.18
N ASP A 149 -2.15 -9.32 -9.12
CA ASP A 149 -1.66 -8.10 -9.79
C ASP A 149 -2.75 -7.41 -10.61
N ALA A 150 -3.55 -8.19 -11.35
CA ALA A 150 -4.70 -7.65 -12.07
C ALA A 150 -5.70 -6.98 -11.12
N ALA A 151 -6.03 -7.65 -10.00
CA ALA A 151 -6.92 -7.09 -8.99
C ALA A 151 -6.37 -5.82 -8.33
N ARG A 152 -5.05 -5.77 -8.03
CA ARG A 152 -4.39 -4.56 -7.51
C ARG A 152 -4.47 -3.41 -8.51
N LYS A 153 -4.24 -3.68 -9.79
CA LYS A 153 -4.32 -2.69 -10.85
C LYS A 153 -5.74 -2.13 -10.98
N ASP A 154 -6.75 -3.00 -11.02
CA ASP A 154 -8.16 -2.59 -11.11
C ASP A 154 -8.56 -1.74 -9.89
N ALA A 155 -8.10 -2.10 -8.69
CA ALA A 155 -8.33 -1.32 -7.48
C ALA A 155 -7.66 0.06 -7.54
N ALA A 156 -6.41 0.15 -8.03
CA ALA A 156 -5.70 1.41 -8.19
C ALA A 156 -6.37 2.34 -9.21
N GLU A 157 -6.86 1.80 -10.33
CA GLU A 157 -7.61 2.56 -11.33
C GLU A 157 -8.94 3.09 -10.76
N SER A 158 -9.65 2.28 -9.95
CA SER A 158 -10.86 2.71 -9.25
C SER A 158 -10.58 3.84 -8.26
N LEU A 159 -9.53 3.71 -7.45
CA LEU A 159 -9.13 4.73 -6.48
C LEU A 159 -8.77 6.06 -7.18
N ALA A 160 -8.04 6.00 -8.29
CA ALA A 160 -7.68 7.17 -9.08
C ALA A 160 -8.92 7.88 -9.65
N ALA A 161 -9.89 7.12 -10.17
CA ALA A 161 -11.14 7.67 -10.67
C ALA A 161 -11.95 8.36 -9.55
N GLU A 162 -12.01 7.76 -8.37
CA GLU A 162 -12.68 8.36 -7.21
C GLU A 162 -11.99 9.62 -6.69
N LEU A 163 -10.65 9.62 -6.62
CA LEU A 163 -9.88 10.81 -6.22
C LEU A 163 -10.12 11.97 -7.18
N SER A 164 -10.18 11.71 -8.49
CA SER A 164 -10.56 12.72 -9.47
C SER A 164 -11.97 13.26 -9.20
N ALA A 165 -12.95 12.37 -8.99
CA ALA A 165 -14.33 12.78 -8.72
C ALA A 165 -14.46 13.60 -7.41
N ALA A 166 -13.71 13.23 -6.36
CA ALA A 166 -13.68 13.98 -5.10
C ALA A 166 -13.02 15.35 -5.25
N THR A 167 -11.98 15.45 -6.07
CA THR A 167 -11.31 16.72 -6.41
C THR A 167 -12.27 17.65 -7.17
N ASP A 168 -13.00 17.12 -8.14
CA ASP A 168 -14.00 17.89 -8.90
C ASP A 168 -15.15 18.36 -7.98
N ALA A 169 -15.60 17.50 -7.07
CA ALA A 169 -16.64 17.84 -6.09
C ALA A 169 -16.19 18.94 -5.12
N THR A 170 -14.95 18.89 -4.62
CA THR A 170 -14.40 19.92 -3.72
C THR A 170 -14.17 21.26 -4.44
N GLN A 171 -13.71 21.24 -5.68
CA GLN A 171 -13.61 22.46 -6.51
C GLN A 171 -14.99 23.10 -6.73
N THR A 172 -16.00 22.28 -7.03
CA THR A 172 -17.39 22.75 -7.19
C THR A 172 -17.92 23.37 -5.90
N ALA A 173 -17.72 22.71 -4.75
CA ALA A 173 -18.13 23.23 -3.45
C ALA A 173 -17.43 24.55 -3.09
N ARG A 174 -16.14 24.69 -3.44
CA ARG A 174 -15.38 25.93 -3.24
C ARG A 174 -15.91 27.07 -4.10
N ALA A 175 -16.21 26.82 -5.37
CA ALA A 175 -16.80 27.82 -6.25
C ALA A 175 -18.17 28.28 -5.75
N GLU A 176 -18.98 27.36 -5.21
CA GLU A 176 -20.28 27.72 -4.61
C GLU A 176 -20.11 28.53 -3.31
N ALA A 177 -19.14 28.19 -2.47
CA ALA A 177 -18.84 28.96 -1.26
C ALA A 177 -18.37 30.39 -1.56
N GLU A 178 -17.53 30.57 -2.58
CA GLU A 178 -17.09 31.90 -3.06
C GLU A 178 -18.28 32.70 -3.59
N ARG A 179 -19.19 32.08 -4.37
CA ARG A 179 -20.42 32.72 -4.84
C ARG A 179 -21.30 33.19 -3.68
N LEU A 180 -21.56 32.32 -2.70
CA LEU A 180 -22.38 32.65 -1.53
C LEU A 180 -21.74 33.73 -0.66
N SER A 181 -20.40 33.75 -0.55
CA SER A 181 -19.67 34.82 0.14
C SER A 181 -19.85 36.18 -0.55
N GLY A 182 -19.83 36.20 -1.90
CA GLY A 182 -20.12 37.40 -2.68
C GLY A 182 -21.53 37.92 -2.43
N GLU A 183 -22.53 37.04 -2.50
CA GLU A 183 -23.94 37.38 -2.23
C GLU A 183 -24.15 37.92 -0.81
N LEU A 184 -23.43 37.39 0.19
CA LEU A 184 -23.48 37.89 1.57
C LEU A 184 -22.88 39.29 1.69
N ALA A 185 -21.77 39.57 1.00
CA ALA A 185 -21.13 40.88 1.01
C ALA A 185 -22.04 41.94 0.38
N GLU A 186 -22.67 41.62 -0.76
CA GLU A 186 -23.67 42.48 -1.42
C GLU A 186 -24.87 42.75 -0.51
N ALA A 187 -25.43 41.72 0.12
CA ALA A 187 -26.55 41.86 1.05
C ALA A 187 -26.17 42.71 2.28
N THR A 188 -24.93 42.60 2.77
CA THR A 188 -24.42 43.39 3.89
C THR A 188 -24.28 44.87 3.51
N ALA A 189 -23.72 45.17 2.33
CA ALA A 189 -23.59 46.54 1.83
C ALA A 189 -24.97 47.20 1.58
N ALA A 190 -25.93 46.45 1.03
CA ALA A 190 -27.30 46.92 0.86
C ALA A 190 -27.97 47.28 2.20
N ARG A 191 -27.71 46.50 3.25
CA ARG A 191 -28.21 46.79 4.60
C ARG A 191 -27.63 48.09 5.17
N GLU A 192 -26.32 48.28 5.03
CA GLU A 192 -25.65 49.50 5.50
C GLU A 192 -26.20 50.74 4.78
N ALA A 193 -26.45 50.65 3.47
CA ALA A 193 -27.07 51.72 2.70
C ALA A 193 -28.49 52.05 3.18
N LEU A 194 -29.33 51.04 3.44
CA LEU A 194 -30.68 51.23 3.99
C LEU A 194 -30.64 51.85 5.40
N GLN A 195 -29.69 51.43 6.25
CA GLN A 195 -29.51 52.02 7.58
C GLN A 195 -29.11 53.50 7.51
N ALA A 196 -28.23 53.86 6.58
CA ALA A 196 -27.86 55.26 6.35
C ALA A 196 -29.05 56.12 5.87
N GLN A 197 -29.90 55.58 4.99
CA GLN A 197 -31.12 56.27 4.56
C GLN A 197 -32.11 56.48 5.72
N ILE A 198 -32.27 55.47 6.59
CA ILE A 198 -33.12 55.58 7.78
C ILE A 198 -32.60 56.68 8.71
N ALA A 199 -31.29 56.71 8.97
CA ALA A 199 -30.68 57.75 9.81
C ALA A 199 -30.91 59.16 9.23
N ALA A 200 -30.74 59.34 7.91
CA ALA A 200 -31.00 60.62 7.25
C ALA A 200 -32.47 61.06 7.38
N LEU A 201 -33.42 60.14 7.20
CA LEU A 201 -34.86 60.43 7.36
C LEU A 201 -35.24 60.73 8.82
N GLN A 202 -34.53 60.15 9.80
CA GLN A 202 -34.73 60.45 11.22
C GLN A 202 -34.16 61.82 11.60
N ASP A 203 -33.02 62.22 11.04
CA ASP A 203 -32.43 63.54 11.24
C ASP A 203 -33.28 64.66 10.62
N ASP A 204 -33.87 64.44 9.43
CA ASP A 204 -34.83 65.37 8.81
C ASP A 204 -36.15 65.51 9.61
N ALA A 205 -36.42 64.60 10.55
CA ALA A 205 -37.65 64.56 11.34
C ALA A 205 -37.55 65.20 12.75
N ALA A 206 -36.39 65.74 13.16
CA ALA A 206 -36.22 66.45 14.44
C ALA A 206 -36.50 67.98 14.31
N PRO A 207 -37.10 68.65 15.32
CA PRO A 207 -38.34 69.39 15.09
C PRO A 207 -38.17 70.88 14.74
N ALA A 208 -38.79 71.28 13.62
CA ALA A 208 -39.41 72.60 13.48
C ALA A 208 -40.93 72.43 13.68
N SER A 209 -41.44 73.02 14.75
CA SER A 209 -42.84 73.13 15.19
C SER A 209 -43.99 72.96 14.16
N ALA A 210 -44.95 72.08 14.54
CA ALA A 210 -46.40 71.97 14.20
C ALA A 210 -46.84 70.91 13.14
N PRO A 211 -48.12 70.45 13.16
CA PRO A 211 -48.91 69.69 14.16
C PRO A 211 -49.08 68.19 13.72
N PRO A 212 -49.93 67.31 14.32
CA PRO A 212 -49.66 65.87 14.41
C PRO A 212 -49.90 65.12 13.10
N ALA A 213 -48.84 64.51 12.55
CA ALA A 213 -48.92 63.42 11.58
C ALA A 213 -48.70 62.09 12.31
N GLU A 214 -49.79 61.63 12.92
CA GLU A 214 -49.97 60.29 13.46
C GLU A 214 -49.99 59.31 12.28
N THR A 215 -48.90 58.55 12.05
CA THR A 215 -48.88 57.15 11.51
C THR A 215 -47.50 56.58 11.12
N ALA A 216 -46.41 57.35 10.99
CA ALA A 216 -45.15 56.83 10.43
C ALA A 216 -44.11 56.28 11.45
N ALA A 217 -44.14 56.75 12.70
CA ALA A 217 -43.15 56.37 13.72
C ALA A 217 -43.16 54.90 14.19
N PRO A 218 -44.30 54.18 14.31
CA PRO A 218 -44.28 52.80 14.83
C PRO A 218 -43.72 51.78 13.84
N ASP A 219 -43.79 52.06 12.53
CA ASP A 219 -43.30 51.15 11.48
C ASP A 219 -41.77 51.12 11.45
N LEU A 220 -41.12 52.28 11.61
CA LEU A 220 -39.66 52.36 11.70
C LEU A 220 -39.10 51.66 12.94
N ALA A 221 -39.74 51.84 14.10
CA ALA A 221 -39.34 51.19 15.34
C ALA A 221 -39.46 49.65 15.24
N ALA A 222 -40.49 49.15 14.54
CA ALA A 222 -40.63 47.73 14.25
C ALA A 222 -39.51 47.23 13.33
N THR A 223 -39.13 48.00 12.30
CA THR A 223 -38.03 47.65 11.38
C THR A 223 -36.68 47.63 12.10
N ILE A 224 -36.43 48.55 13.03
CA ILE A 224 -35.20 48.57 13.85
C ILE A 224 -35.12 47.33 14.74
N ALA A 225 -36.20 47.02 15.49
CA ALA A 225 -36.24 45.83 16.33
C ALA A 225 -36.05 44.52 15.51
N LYS A 226 -36.51 44.52 14.25
CA LYS A 226 -36.33 43.41 13.32
C LYS A 226 -34.87 43.30 12.85
N GLN A 227 -34.22 44.40 12.53
CA GLN A 227 -32.80 44.43 12.16
C GLN A 227 -31.89 44.05 13.33
N GLU A 228 -32.20 44.49 14.55
CA GLU A 228 -31.47 44.09 15.76
C GLU A 228 -31.48 42.57 15.97
N LYS A 229 -32.64 41.91 15.75
CA LYS A 229 -32.74 40.44 15.79
C LYS A 229 -31.89 39.74 14.72
N VAL A 230 -31.84 40.29 13.51
CA VAL A 230 -31.00 39.75 12.43
C VAL A 230 -29.52 39.90 12.79
N ILE A 231 -29.11 41.04 13.35
CA ILE A 231 -27.75 41.28 13.82
C ILE A 231 -27.38 40.32 14.95
N GLU A 232 -28.26 40.11 15.92
CA GLU A 232 -28.03 39.17 17.01
C GLU A 232 -27.83 37.73 16.47
N THR A 233 -28.61 37.36 15.46
CA THR A 233 -28.50 36.06 14.79
C THR A 233 -27.18 35.93 14.02
N LEU A 234 -26.77 36.97 13.29
CA LEU A 234 -25.49 37.03 12.58
C LEU A 234 -24.30 37.04 13.54
N GLN A 235 -24.39 37.73 14.68
CA GLN A 235 -23.35 37.74 15.72
C GLN A 235 -23.21 36.36 16.37
N ARG A 236 -24.33 35.69 16.70
CA ARG A 236 -24.32 34.30 17.17
C ARG A 236 -23.68 33.36 16.14
N ARG A 237 -23.94 33.59 14.85
CA ARG A 237 -23.36 32.81 13.75
C ARG A 237 -21.86 33.09 13.55
N ALA A 238 -21.44 34.34 13.57
CA ALA A 238 -20.03 34.72 13.49
C ALA A 238 -19.23 34.13 14.67
N LYS A 239 -19.83 34.11 15.87
CA LYS A 239 -19.26 33.42 17.04
C LYS A 239 -19.11 31.92 16.80
N ARG A 240 -20.14 31.25 16.24
CA ARG A 240 -20.04 29.83 15.87
C ARG A 240 -18.95 29.56 14.82
N LEU A 241 -18.88 30.37 13.77
CA LEU A 241 -17.84 30.24 12.73
C LEU A 241 -16.44 30.48 13.30
N LYS A 242 -16.28 31.45 14.21
CA LYS A 242 -15.01 31.68 14.90
C LYS A 242 -14.60 30.48 15.76
N ASN A 243 -15.56 29.87 16.46
CA ASN A 243 -15.31 28.65 17.23
C ASN A 243 -14.95 27.47 16.31
N GLN A 244 -15.62 27.31 15.17
CA GLN A 244 -15.29 26.27 14.18
C GLN A 244 -13.90 26.46 13.57
N ARG A 245 -13.53 27.71 13.24
CA ARG A 245 -12.18 28.02 12.77
C ARG A 245 -11.12 27.70 13.83
N ASN A 246 -11.40 28.00 15.10
CA ASN A 246 -10.47 27.68 16.18
C ASN A 246 -10.35 26.16 16.38
N ALA A 247 -11.47 25.41 16.32
CA ALA A 247 -11.45 23.94 16.35
C ALA A 247 -10.63 23.36 15.18
N ALA A 248 -10.78 23.90 13.97
CA ALA A 248 -9.98 23.47 12.82
C ALA A 248 -8.48 23.80 12.95
N TRP A 249 -8.12 24.84 13.71
CA TRP A 249 -6.72 25.13 14.04
C TRP A 249 -6.17 24.15 15.07
N GLU A 250 -6.95 23.81 16.10
CA GLU A 250 -6.61 22.79 17.09
C GLU A 250 -6.44 21.40 16.43
N ASP A 251 -7.34 21.02 15.53
CA ASP A 251 -7.25 19.77 14.76
C ASP A 251 -5.98 19.74 13.89
N ARG A 252 -5.61 20.87 13.29
CA ARG A 252 -4.38 20.99 12.48
C ARG A 252 -3.13 20.87 13.33
N ASP A 253 -3.08 21.58 14.45
CA ASP A 253 -1.92 21.54 15.35
C ASP A 253 -1.78 20.13 15.96
N ALA A 254 -2.88 19.46 16.32
CA ALA A 254 -2.87 18.06 16.77
C ALA A 254 -2.40 17.07 15.68
N ALA A 255 -2.82 17.28 14.42
CA ALA A 255 -2.33 16.47 13.30
C ALA A 255 -0.84 16.71 13.03
N GLN A 256 -0.35 17.92 13.25
CA GLN A 256 1.06 18.27 13.08
C GLN A 256 1.92 17.69 14.21
N ASP A 257 1.44 17.74 15.46
CA ASP A 257 2.08 17.07 16.60
C ASP A 257 2.14 15.56 16.38
N ALA A 258 1.06 14.94 15.88
CA ALA A 258 1.04 13.51 15.56
C ALA A 258 2.01 13.15 14.42
N ALA A 259 2.16 14.04 13.42
CA ALA A 259 3.14 13.86 12.35
C ALA A 259 4.59 13.99 12.86
N ASP A 260 4.86 14.96 13.75
CA ASP A 260 6.17 15.15 14.38
C ASP A 260 6.52 13.97 15.32
N GLU A 261 5.53 13.45 16.05
CA GLU A 261 5.66 12.28 16.91
C GLU A 261 5.87 11.00 16.08
N ALA A 262 5.18 10.85 14.96
CA ALA A 262 5.42 9.77 13.99
C ALA A 262 6.83 9.87 13.37
N MET A 263 7.31 11.07 13.04
CA MET A 263 8.69 11.30 12.59
C MET A 263 9.72 10.97 13.67
N GLN A 264 9.46 11.28 14.93
CA GLN A 264 10.34 10.91 16.04
C GLN A 264 10.32 9.41 16.33
N ALA A 265 9.15 8.76 16.25
CA ALA A 265 8.98 7.32 16.46
C ALA A 265 9.58 6.49 15.31
N GLY A 266 9.60 7.02 14.08
CA GLY A 266 10.22 6.43 12.90
C GLY A 266 11.76 6.35 12.94
N GLY A 267 12.41 6.95 13.96
CA GLY A 267 13.76 6.60 14.39
C GLY A 267 14.89 6.96 13.40
N GLY A 268 15.23 8.25 13.33
CA GLY A 268 16.56 8.70 12.91
C GLY A 268 16.55 9.73 11.76
N ASP A 269 17.39 10.75 11.91
CA ASP A 269 17.69 11.75 10.89
C ASP A 269 17.98 11.04 9.54
N PRO A 270 17.24 11.36 8.46
CA PRO A 270 17.41 10.70 7.17
C PRO A 270 18.86 10.74 6.68
N ASP A 271 19.62 11.79 6.99
CA ASP A 271 21.04 11.89 6.67
C ASP A 271 21.90 10.87 7.44
N GLY A 272 21.56 10.55 8.69
CA GLY A 272 22.22 9.51 9.48
C GLY A 272 21.97 8.11 8.91
N ARG A 273 20.75 7.84 8.44
CA ARG A 273 20.37 6.57 7.82
C ARG A 273 21.08 6.39 6.47
N ILE A 274 21.12 7.43 5.64
CA ILE A 274 21.87 7.45 4.37
C ILE A 274 23.37 7.21 4.58
N MET A 275 23.96 7.75 5.66
CA MET A 275 25.37 7.52 5.97
C MET A 275 25.65 6.08 6.43
N SER A 276 24.73 5.45 7.18
CA SER A 276 24.83 4.02 7.54
C SER A 276 24.77 3.14 6.29
N MET A 277 23.76 3.38 5.42
CA MET A 277 23.60 2.66 4.15
C MET A 277 24.83 2.80 3.24
N ARG A 278 25.41 4.00 3.14
CA ARG A 278 26.65 4.22 2.38
C ARG A 278 27.86 3.50 2.98
N GLY A 279 27.86 3.25 4.29
CA GLY A 279 28.88 2.43 4.96
C GLY A 279 28.71 0.94 4.64
N GLU A 280 27.48 0.45 4.73
CA GLU A 280 27.12 -0.94 4.42
C GLU A 280 27.37 -1.28 2.94
N MET A 281 27.01 -0.39 2.01
CA MET A 281 27.30 -0.54 0.59
C MET A 281 28.80 -0.57 0.27
N ARG A 282 29.62 0.23 0.98
CA ARG A 282 31.08 0.16 0.82
C ARG A 282 31.66 -1.15 1.38
N ALA A 283 31.10 -1.67 2.47
CA ALA A 283 31.53 -2.94 3.03
C ALA A 283 31.17 -4.12 2.10
N LEU A 284 29.96 -4.12 1.52
CA LEU A 284 29.53 -5.09 0.51
C LEU A 284 30.39 -5.04 -0.76
N GLN A 285 30.71 -3.84 -1.25
CA GLN A 285 31.60 -3.67 -2.40
C GLN A 285 33.00 -4.24 -2.13
N ALA A 286 33.58 -3.97 -0.95
CA ALA A 286 34.87 -4.53 -0.58
C ALA A 286 34.86 -6.07 -0.50
N LEU A 287 33.74 -6.65 -0.03
CA LEU A 287 33.56 -8.10 0.06
C LEU A 287 33.43 -8.74 -1.34
N CYS A 288 32.71 -8.09 -2.26
CA CYS A 288 32.62 -8.51 -3.67
C CYS A 288 33.96 -8.41 -4.40
N GLU A 289 34.76 -7.40 -4.10
CA GLU A 289 36.10 -7.22 -4.67
C GLU A 289 37.06 -8.31 -4.16
N GLN A 290 37.02 -8.61 -2.86
CA GLN A 290 37.80 -9.69 -2.25
C GLN A 290 37.45 -11.08 -2.86
N VAL A 291 36.16 -11.39 -3.03
CA VAL A 291 35.75 -12.67 -3.63
C VAL A 291 36.10 -12.75 -5.11
N SER A 292 36.04 -11.63 -5.84
CA SER A 292 36.52 -11.58 -7.22
C SER A 292 38.03 -11.87 -7.31
N ASP A 293 38.82 -11.35 -6.38
CA ASP A 293 40.26 -11.60 -6.29
C ASP A 293 40.56 -13.06 -5.94
N GLU A 294 39.85 -13.63 -4.96
CA GLU A 294 39.99 -15.05 -4.57
C GLU A 294 39.64 -16.00 -5.73
N VAL A 295 38.59 -15.70 -6.50
CA VAL A 295 38.24 -16.47 -7.70
C VAL A 295 39.27 -16.30 -8.81
N GLY A 296 39.83 -15.10 -8.99
CA GLY A 296 40.93 -14.86 -9.91
C GLY A 296 42.18 -15.68 -9.55
N GLU A 297 42.48 -15.81 -8.26
CA GLU A 297 43.61 -16.60 -7.75
C GLU A 297 43.39 -18.10 -7.93
N VAL A 298 42.17 -18.60 -7.68
CA VAL A 298 41.78 -20.00 -7.94
C VAL A 298 41.92 -20.32 -9.43
N LEU A 299 41.40 -19.47 -10.31
CA LEU A 299 41.45 -19.66 -11.77
C LEU A 299 42.87 -19.53 -12.35
N ALA A 300 43.78 -18.84 -11.66
CA ALA A 300 45.18 -18.69 -12.07
C ALA A 300 46.07 -19.85 -11.60
N SER A 301 45.59 -20.72 -10.71
CA SER A 301 46.34 -21.91 -10.31
C SER A 301 46.34 -22.96 -11.44
N GLU A 302 47.44 -23.70 -11.62
CA GLU A 302 47.60 -24.67 -12.74
C GLU A 302 46.93 -26.04 -12.45
N GLU A 303 46.48 -26.29 -11.22
CA GLU A 303 45.76 -27.49 -10.78
C GLU A 303 44.29 -27.14 -10.46
N VAL A 304 43.50 -26.82 -11.48
CA VAL A 304 42.10 -26.46 -11.26
C VAL A 304 41.20 -27.59 -11.73
N ASP A 305 40.62 -28.28 -10.76
CA ASP A 305 39.52 -29.23 -10.97
C ASP A 305 38.25 -28.45 -11.36
N ALA A 306 37.52 -28.94 -12.36
CA ALA A 306 36.28 -28.33 -12.85
C ALA A 306 35.23 -28.19 -11.74
N GLU A 307 35.29 -29.08 -10.74
CA GLU A 307 34.43 -29.04 -9.56
C GLU A 307 34.72 -27.83 -8.66
N GLY A 308 35.98 -27.42 -8.52
CA GLY A 308 36.37 -26.22 -7.76
C GLY A 308 35.92 -24.92 -8.42
N ILE A 309 35.95 -24.85 -9.76
CA ILE A 309 35.42 -23.70 -10.51
C ILE A 309 33.91 -23.61 -10.33
N ASN A 310 33.20 -24.74 -10.44
CA ASN A 310 31.75 -24.77 -10.29
C ASN A 310 31.33 -24.37 -8.87
N GLN A 311 32.04 -24.82 -7.82
CA GLN A 311 31.77 -24.38 -6.45
C GLN A 311 32.01 -22.87 -6.26
N ALA A 312 33.09 -22.33 -6.82
CA ALA A 312 33.37 -20.90 -6.75
C ALA A 312 32.30 -20.05 -7.46
N LEU A 313 31.84 -20.48 -8.63
CA LEU A 313 30.76 -19.81 -9.37
C LEU A 313 29.41 -19.91 -8.66
N LEU A 314 29.10 -21.05 -8.05
CA LEU A 314 27.89 -21.23 -7.24
C LEU A 314 27.90 -20.29 -6.02
N GLY A 315 29.03 -20.17 -5.33
CA GLY A 315 29.21 -19.21 -4.24
C GLY A 315 28.97 -17.76 -4.68
N GLN A 316 29.46 -17.37 -5.85
CA GLN A 316 29.19 -16.02 -6.41
C GLN A 316 27.70 -15.80 -6.70
N ILE A 317 27.01 -16.80 -7.25
CA ILE A 317 25.57 -16.72 -7.52
C ILE A 317 24.80 -16.56 -6.21
N GLU A 318 25.15 -17.31 -5.17
CA GLU A 318 24.52 -17.20 -3.85
C GLU A 318 24.75 -15.83 -3.21
N MET A 319 25.97 -15.29 -3.27
CA MET A 319 26.24 -13.95 -2.76
C MET A 319 25.49 -12.86 -3.53
N LEU A 320 25.42 -12.96 -4.86
CA LEU A 320 24.65 -12.00 -5.67
C LEU A 320 23.15 -12.08 -5.38
N LYS A 321 22.63 -13.28 -5.11
CA LYS A 321 21.25 -13.46 -4.65
C LYS A 321 21.03 -12.83 -3.27
N ALA A 322 21.95 -13.03 -2.33
CA ALA A 322 21.88 -12.43 -1.00
C ALA A 322 21.94 -10.89 -1.06
N ALA A 323 22.82 -10.33 -1.90
CA ALA A 323 22.90 -8.88 -2.12
C ALA A 323 21.60 -8.32 -2.71
N ARG A 324 21.03 -8.97 -3.74
CA ARG A 324 19.74 -8.56 -4.32
C ARG A 324 18.58 -8.68 -3.33
N ALA A 325 18.58 -9.70 -2.49
CA ALA A 325 17.56 -9.86 -1.45
C ALA A 325 17.66 -8.76 -0.39
N ALA A 326 18.87 -8.35 -0.02
CA ALA A 326 19.10 -7.22 0.87
C ALA A 326 18.62 -5.89 0.24
N ASP A 327 18.96 -5.64 -1.03
CA ASP A 327 18.48 -4.46 -1.78
C ASP A 327 16.95 -4.44 -1.89
N ALA A 328 16.32 -5.59 -2.15
CA ALA A 328 14.87 -5.70 -2.23
C ALA A 328 14.19 -5.44 -0.87
N ALA A 329 14.75 -5.99 0.21
CA ALA A 329 14.26 -5.73 1.56
C ALA A 329 14.40 -4.24 1.96
N GLU A 330 15.46 -3.59 1.51
CA GLU A 330 15.67 -2.16 1.72
C GLU A 330 14.68 -1.31 0.91
N LEU A 331 14.43 -1.65 -0.35
CA LEU A 331 13.40 -0.98 -1.16
C LEU A 331 12.01 -1.16 -0.55
N ALA A 332 11.67 -2.36 -0.09
CA ALA A 332 10.41 -2.63 0.61
C ALA A 332 10.27 -1.78 1.88
N ARG A 333 11.37 -1.62 2.63
CA ARG A 333 11.40 -0.78 3.83
C ARG A 333 11.26 0.71 3.51
N ILE A 334 11.93 1.20 2.46
CA ILE A 334 11.79 2.59 2.00
C ILE A 334 10.35 2.87 1.55
N LEU A 335 9.73 1.92 0.84
CA LEU A 335 8.33 2.02 0.44
C LEU A 335 7.41 2.06 1.66
N ALA A 336 7.64 1.20 2.66
CA ALA A 336 6.88 1.21 3.91
C ALA A 336 7.07 2.51 4.71
N ASP A 337 8.28 3.09 4.74
CA ASP A 337 8.54 4.38 5.39
C ASP A 337 7.84 5.54 4.65
N ILE A 338 7.75 5.49 3.31
CA ILE A 338 6.99 6.46 2.50
C ILE A 338 5.49 6.34 2.78
N GLU A 339 4.98 5.12 2.91
CA GLU A 339 3.58 4.84 3.27
C GLU A 339 3.26 5.25 4.71
N ALA A 340 4.15 4.98 5.67
CA ALA A 340 3.99 5.37 7.06
C ALA A 340 4.14 6.89 7.31
N GLY A 341 4.84 7.60 6.40
CA GLY A 341 4.88 9.06 6.36
C GLY A 341 3.56 9.69 5.88
N ALA A 342 2.57 8.91 5.45
CA ALA A 342 1.22 9.39 5.22
C ALA A 342 0.47 9.49 6.58
N PRO A 343 -0.12 10.65 6.92
CA PRO A 343 -0.65 10.90 8.26
C PRO A 343 -1.81 9.94 8.59
N ALA A 344 -1.61 9.11 9.62
CA ALA A 344 -2.63 8.19 10.12
C ALA A 344 -3.74 8.93 10.91
N PRO A 345 -5.01 8.48 10.82
CA PRO A 345 -6.14 9.11 11.49
C PRO A 345 -6.11 8.92 13.02
N ALA A 346 -6.28 10.02 13.74
CA ALA A 346 -6.26 10.09 15.20
C ALA A 346 -7.28 9.17 15.90
N PRO A 347 -6.95 8.60 17.08
CA PRO A 347 -7.76 7.62 17.79
C PRO A 347 -9.02 8.24 18.40
N GLN A 348 -10.16 7.59 18.18
CA GLN A 348 -11.41 7.91 18.86
C GLN A 348 -11.36 7.33 20.28
N THR A 349 -11.18 8.19 21.28
CA THR A 349 -11.48 7.85 22.67
C THR A 349 -12.99 7.92 22.90
N GLU A 350 -13.50 6.79 23.41
CA GLU A 350 -14.87 6.52 23.84
C GLU A 350 -15.34 7.39 25.02
N GLU A 351 -16.65 7.30 25.28
CA GLU A 351 -17.42 7.67 26.48
C GLU A 351 -17.90 9.14 26.65
N SER A 352 -19.15 9.40 26.25
CA SER A 352 -20.32 9.54 27.15
C SER A 352 -21.53 10.15 26.44
#